data_AF-Q7N211-F1
#
_entry.id   AF-Q7N211-F1
#
_cell.length_a   1.000
_cell.length_b   1.000
_cell.length_c   1.000
_cell.angle_alpha   90.00
_cell.angle_beta   90.00
_cell.angle_gamma   90.00
#
_symmetry.space_group_name_H-M   'P 1'
#
loop_
_entity.id
_entity.type
_entity.pdbx_description
1 polymer ?
#
loop_
_entity_poly.entity_id
_entity_poly.type
_entity_poly.pdbx_seq_one_letter_code
_entity_poly.pdbx_strand_id
1 'polypeptide(L)'
;MAFLVKADRTTKEVFAEDFPANKGMEGEFDVQDLTNFVGGYLEMVTLRPPLNINGKEYCYMLCDEDGKRKEYPVNYIACEYLVGSHLVGSDFVVGDVVFLERHEIS
;
A
#
# COMPACT_ATOMS: atom_id res chain seq x y z
N MET A 1 1.25 -11.33 2.54
CA MET A 1 2.02 -10.38 3.35
C MET A 1 2.15 -9.00 2.69
N ALA A 2 1.42 -8.01 3.20
CA ALA A 2 1.53 -6.66 2.68
C ALA A 2 2.60 -5.84 3.42
N PHE A 3 3.05 -4.76 2.78
CA PHE A 3 3.91 -3.75 3.41
C PHE A 3 3.16 -2.42 3.56
N LEU A 4 2.76 -2.12 4.80
CA LEU A 4 2.06 -0.89 5.17
C LEU A 4 3.08 0.22 5.41
N VAL A 5 2.89 1.35 4.74
CA VAL A 5 3.66 2.58 4.92
C VAL A 5 2.72 3.69 5.34
N LYS A 6 2.87 4.15 6.57
CA LYS A 6 2.03 5.21 7.13
C LYS A 6 2.61 6.59 6.87
N ALA A 7 1.73 7.58 6.75
CA ALA A 7 2.13 8.97 6.55
C ALA A 7 2.87 9.56 7.77
N ASP A 8 2.74 8.94 8.95
CA ASP A 8 3.50 9.28 10.16
C ASP A 8 4.96 8.78 10.17
N ARG A 9 5.43 8.25 9.03
CA ARG A 9 6.77 7.69 8.80
C ARG A 9 7.03 6.34 9.48
N THR A 10 5.98 5.63 9.89
CA THR A 10 6.10 4.24 10.33
C THR A 10 5.86 3.26 9.19
N THR A 11 6.58 2.13 9.22
CA THR A 11 6.42 1.03 8.27
C THR A 11 6.15 -0.26 9.03
N LYS A 12 5.29 -1.12 8.49
CA LYS A 12 4.97 -2.41 9.10
C LYS A 12 4.72 -3.47 8.03
N GLU A 13 5.37 -4.62 8.17
CA GLU A 13 4.93 -5.84 7.48
C GLU A 13 3.66 -6.35 8.16
N VAL A 14 2.62 -6.58 7.37
CA VAL A 14 1.35 -7.11 7.84
C VAL A 14 1.06 -8.44 7.15
N PHE A 15 0.50 -9.38 7.89
CA PHE A 15 0.17 -10.70 7.38
C PHE A 15 -1.35 -10.86 7.41
N ALA A 16 -1.92 -11.48 6.37
CA ALA A 16 -3.37 -11.71 6.32
C ALA A 16 -3.84 -12.51 7.55
N GLU A 17 -3.03 -13.46 8.00
CA GLU A 17 -3.24 -14.30 9.18
C GLU A 17 -3.35 -13.53 10.50
N ASP A 18 -2.84 -12.30 10.57
CA ASP A 18 -2.99 -11.43 11.75
C ASP A 18 -4.44 -11.00 11.96
N PHE A 19 -5.33 -11.21 10.98
CA PHE A 19 -6.72 -10.77 11.00
C PHE A 19 -7.69 -11.93 11.26
N PRO A 20 -8.59 -11.79 12.26
CA PRO A 20 -9.59 -12.82 12.55
C PRO A 20 -10.50 -13.17 11.37
N ALA A 21 -10.76 -12.21 10.49
CA ALA A 21 -11.59 -12.38 9.30
C ALA A 21 -10.95 -13.29 8.23
N ASN A 22 -9.62 -13.30 8.15
CA ASN A 22 -8.86 -14.06 7.15
C ASN A 22 -8.38 -15.42 7.68
N LYS A 23 -8.90 -15.85 8.84
CA LYS A 23 -8.49 -17.10 9.47
C LYS A 23 -8.97 -18.29 8.63
N GLY A 24 -8.04 -18.87 7.87
CA GLY A 24 -8.30 -19.97 6.92
C GLY A 24 -8.28 -19.55 5.45
N MET A 25 -8.02 -18.27 5.14
CA MET A 25 -7.67 -17.80 3.81
C MET A 25 -6.15 -17.80 3.69
N GLU A 26 -5.60 -18.53 2.71
CA GLU A 26 -4.14 -18.68 2.55
C GLU A 26 -3.52 -17.40 2.01
N GLY A 27 -3.10 -16.50 2.90
CA GLY A 27 -2.23 -15.37 2.56
C GLY A 27 -2.88 -14.18 1.82
N GLU A 28 -4.17 -14.27 1.49
CA GLU A 28 -4.94 -13.23 0.83
C GLU A 28 -5.57 -12.26 1.83
N PHE A 29 -5.55 -10.96 1.53
CA PHE A 29 -6.22 -9.94 2.32
C PHE A 29 -7.65 -9.71 1.82
N ASP A 30 -8.61 -9.67 2.75
CA ASP A 30 -9.93 -9.13 2.45
C ASP A 30 -9.83 -7.62 2.13
N VAL A 31 -10.58 -7.15 1.13
CA VAL A 31 -10.61 -5.75 0.69
C VAL A 31 -11.00 -4.81 1.83
N GLN A 32 -11.87 -5.26 2.75
CA GLN A 32 -12.28 -4.49 3.91
C GLN A 32 -11.11 -4.27 4.89
N ASP A 33 -10.23 -5.25 5.06
CA ASP A 33 -9.03 -5.10 5.89
C ASP A 33 -8.06 -4.10 5.27
N LEU A 34 -7.85 -4.16 3.96
CA LEU A 34 -7.05 -3.19 3.21
C LEU A 34 -7.64 -1.77 3.31
N THR A 35 -8.97 -1.66 3.27
CA THR A 35 -9.68 -0.38 3.45
C THR A 35 -9.47 0.17 4.86
N ASN A 36 -9.42 -0.68 5.88
CA ASN A 36 -9.16 -0.24 7.25
C ASN A 36 -7.74 0.31 7.45
N PHE A 37 -6.77 -0.11 6.64
CA PHE A 37 -5.41 0.41 6.69
C PHE A 37 -5.26 1.76 5.99
N VAL A 38 -5.79 1.85 4.77
CA VAL A 38 -5.59 3.01 3.88
C VAL A 38 -6.61 4.11 4.18
N GLY A 39 -7.84 3.71 4.53
CA GLY A 39 -8.99 4.58 4.68
C GLY A 39 -9.63 4.97 3.34
N GLY A 40 -10.88 5.43 3.42
CA GLY A 40 -11.56 6.03 2.27
C GLY A 40 -11.91 5.05 1.16
N TYR A 41 -11.77 5.50 -0.09
CA TYR A 41 -12.11 4.72 -1.27
C TYR A 41 -10.81 4.20 -1.89
N LEU A 42 -10.64 2.88 -1.90
CA LEU A 42 -9.40 2.24 -2.33
C LEU A 42 -9.19 2.40 -3.83
N GLU A 43 -8.04 2.96 -4.19
CA GLU A 43 -7.45 2.92 -5.52
C GLU A 43 -6.31 1.89 -5.53
N MET A 44 -6.30 1.01 -6.53
CA MET A 44 -5.21 0.08 -6.79
C MET A 44 -4.36 0.55 -7.97
N VAL A 45 -3.11 0.90 -7.69
CA VAL A 45 -2.12 1.31 -8.68
C VAL A 45 -1.21 0.13 -9.01
N THR A 46 -1.10 -0.22 -10.30
CA THR A 46 -0.15 -1.25 -10.76
C THR A 46 1.25 -0.66 -10.90
N LEU A 47 2.23 -1.28 -10.26
CA LEU A 47 3.64 -0.89 -10.31
C LEU A 47 4.35 -1.63 -11.44
N ARG A 48 4.95 -0.88 -12.37
CA ARG A 48 5.72 -1.40 -13.53
C ARG A 48 6.94 -0.50 -13.78
N PRO A 49 8.15 -0.95 -13.43
CA PRO A 49 8.52 -2.28 -12.90
C PRO A 49 8.01 -2.53 -11.46
N PRO A 50 7.95 -3.78 -10.97
CA PRO A 50 7.67 -4.04 -9.56
C PRO A 50 8.63 -3.30 -8.63
N LEU A 51 8.12 -2.89 -7.48
CA LEU A 51 8.91 -2.22 -6.45
C LEU A 51 9.59 -3.26 -5.56
N ASN A 52 10.92 -3.21 -5.43
CA ASN A 52 11.66 -4.12 -4.56
C ASN A 52 11.97 -3.47 -3.20
N ILE A 53 11.39 -4.01 -2.12
CA ILE A 53 11.67 -3.56 -0.74
C ILE A 53 12.13 -4.79 0.05
N ASN A 54 13.31 -4.71 0.67
CA ASN A 54 13.88 -5.79 1.50
C ASN A 54 13.94 -7.16 0.78
N GLY A 55 14.16 -7.17 -0.53
CA GLY A 55 14.27 -8.40 -1.32
C GLY A 55 12.94 -9.01 -1.76
N LYS A 56 11.81 -8.32 -1.53
CA LYS A 56 10.47 -8.75 -1.94
C LYS A 56 9.90 -7.85 -3.02
N GLU A 57 9.16 -8.43 -3.95
CA GLU A 57 8.64 -7.73 -5.14
C GLU A 57 7.16 -7.37 -4.99
N TYR A 58 6.90 -6.08 -4.82
CA TYR A 58 5.56 -5.52 -4.72
C TYR A 58 5.08 -5.06 -6.09
N CYS A 59 3.95 -5.62 -6.54
CA CYS A 59 3.37 -5.37 -7.86
C CYS A 59 2.26 -4.31 -7.82
N TYR A 60 1.68 -4.08 -6.65
CA TYR A 60 0.55 -3.17 -6.48
C TYR A 60 0.78 -2.22 -5.30
N MET A 61 0.23 -1.03 -5.41
CA MET A 61 0.09 -0.06 -4.33
C MET A 61 -1.39 0.26 -4.14
N LEU A 62 -1.87 0.22 -2.92
CA LEU A 62 -3.20 0.69 -2.54
C LEU A 62 -3.10 2.02 -1.80
N CYS A 63 -3.95 2.96 -2.19
CA CYS A 63 -4.09 4.27 -1.56
C CYS A 63 -5.55 4.75 -1.59
N ASP A 64 -5.89 5.78 -0.83
CA ASP A 64 -7.20 6.42 -0.91
C ASP A 64 -7.24 7.31 -2.16
N GLU A 65 -8.13 7.02 -3.11
CA GLU A 65 -8.30 7.79 -4.36
C GLU A 65 -8.54 9.29 -4.04
N ASP A 66 -9.30 9.55 -2.99
CA ASP A 66 -9.66 10.90 -2.57
C ASP A 66 -8.62 11.53 -1.62
N GLY A 67 -7.52 10.85 -1.30
CA GLY A 67 -6.58 11.28 -0.26
C GLY A 67 -6.04 12.70 -0.48
N LYS A 68 -5.77 13.07 -1.75
CA LYS A 68 -5.32 14.43 -2.10
C LYS A 68 -6.41 15.48 -1.87
N ARG A 69 -7.66 15.14 -2.23
CA ARG A 69 -8.82 16.01 -2.03
C ARG A 69 -9.17 16.17 -0.55
N LYS A 70 -8.93 15.13 0.25
CA LYS A 70 -9.08 15.13 1.72
C LYS A 70 -7.91 15.77 2.45
N GLU A 71 -6.92 16.30 1.71
CA GLU A 71 -5.73 16.95 2.25
C GLU A 71 -4.93 16.05 3.22
N TYR A 72 -4.87 14.74 2.92
CA TYR A 72 -4.03 13.83 3.70
C TYR A 72 -2.56 14.23 3.63
N PRO A 73 -1.80 14.02 4.72
CA PRO A 73 -0.38 14.37 4.76
C PRO A 73 0.41 13.58 3.71
N VAL A 74 1.45 14.21 3.17
CA VAL A 74 2.38 13.56 2.23
C VAL A 74 3.05 12.36 2.91
N ASN A 75 3.00 11.21 2.23
CA ASN A 75 3.68 10.00 2.66
C ASN A 75 5.11 9.99 2.09
N TYR A 76 6.02 10.63 2.83
CA TYR A 76 7.41 10.79 2.40
C TYR A 76 8.12 9.46 2.14
N ILE A 77 7.86 8.43 2.95
CA ILE A 77 8.49 7.12 2.77
C ILE A 77 8.00 6.45 1.49
N ALA A 78 6.69 6.47 1.24
CA ALA A 78 6.14 5.94 -0.01
C ALA A 78 6.71 6.68 -1.23
N CYS A 79 6.80 8.01 -1.15
CA CYS A 79 7.44 8.82 -2.18
C CYS A 79 8.90 8.42 -2.41
N GLU A 80 9.70 8.25 -1.35
CA GLU A 80 11.11 7.83 -1.46
C GLU A 80 11.26 6.49 -2.18
N TYR A 81 10.38 5.52 -1.92
CA TYR A 81 10.40 4.24 -2.62
C TYR A 81 10.02 4.35 -4.10
N LEU A 82 9.15 5.29 -4.46
CA LEU A 82 8.55 5.39 -5.79
C LEU A 82 9.23 6.41 -6.71
N VAL A 83 9.98 7.37 -6.16
CA VAL A 83 10.70 8.40 -6.94
C VAL A 83 11.67 7.75 -7.91
N GLY A 84 11.66 8.24 -9.16
CA GLY A 84 12.57 7.79 -10.22
C GLY A 84 12.15 6.48 -10.90
N SER A 85 11.11 5.81 -10.39
CA SER A 85 10.51 4.63 -11.04
C SER A 85 9.04 4.86 -11.39
N HIS A 86 8.26 5.40 -10.47
CA HIS A 86 6.80 5.56 -10.58
C HIS A 86 6.32 7.00 -10.36
N LEU A 87 7.08 7.82 -9.63
CA LEU A 87 6.79 9.24 -9.45
C LEU A 87 7.80 10.08 -10.24
N VAL A 88 7.28 11.08 -10.96
CA VAL A 88 8.09 12.07 -11.68
C VAL A 88 7.84 13.48 -11.16
N GLY A 89 8.89 14.30 -11.13
CA GLY A 89 8.81 15.75 -10.91
C GLY A 89 8.06 16.19 -9.65
N SER A 90 6.75 16.41 -9.79
CA SER A 90 5.82 16.93 -8.79
C SER A 90 4.85 15.89 -8.22
N ASP A 91 4.95 14.63 -8.61
CA ASP A 91 4.07 13.58 -8.08
C ASP A 91 4.44 13.23 -6.64
N PHE A 92 3.41 13.07 -5.82
CA PHE A 92 3.54 12.63 -4.44
C PHE A 92 2.36 11.75 -4.05
N VAL A 93 2.63 10.85 -3.12
CA VAL A 93 1.67 9.99 -2.45
C VAL A 93 1.26 10.65 -1.14
N VAL A 94 -0.01 10.55 -0.78
CA VAL A 94 -0.57 11.07 0.47
C VAL A 94 -1.31 9.97 1.23
N GLY A 95 -1.42 10.13 2.54
CA GLY A 95 -2.09 9.16 3.40
C GLY A 95 -1.31 7.87 3.57
N ASP A 96 -1.92 6.92 4.26
CA ASP A 96 -1.35 5.59 4.46
C ASP A 96 -1.50 4.78 3.17
N VAL A 97 -0.47 3.99 2.83
CA VAL A 97 -0.48 3.13 1.63
C VAL A 97 -0.06 1.72 1.96
N VAL A 98 -0.55 0.77 1.17
CA VAL A 98 -0.23 -0.65 1.30
C VAL A 98 0.36 -1.15 0.00
N PHE A 99 1.57 -1.71 0.06
CA PHE A 99 2.18 -2.41 -1.06
C PHE A 99 1.88 -3.91 -0.98
N LEU A 100 1.54 -4.50 -2.12
CA LEU A 100 1.11 -5.91 -2.21
C LEU A 100 1.90 -6.67 -3.27
N GLU A 101 2.21 -7.94 -2.95
CA GLU A 101 2.71 -8.92 -3.91
C GLU A 101 1.57 -9.40 -4.82
N ARG A 102 1.92 -10.11 -5.90
CA ARG A 102 0.94 -10.48 -6.95
C ARG A 102 -0.17 -11.41 -6.47
N HIS A 103 0.09 -12.20 -5.43
CA HIS A 103 -0.76 -13.29 -4.96
C HIS A 103 -1.62 -12.91 -3.74
N GLU A 104 -1.67 -11.63 -3.37
CA GLU A 104 -2.22 -11.20 -2.07
C GLU A 104 -3.63 -10.61 -2.14
N ILE A 105 -4.20 -10.54 -3.34
CA ILE A 105 -5.58 -10.13 -3.62
C ILE A 105 -6.21 -11.19 -4.53
N SER A 106 -7.40 -11.68 -4.16
CA SER A 106 -8.30 -12.47 -5.03
C SER A 106 -9.60 -11.75 -5.35
#